data_AF-A0A2N1UUI7-F1
#
_entry.id   AF-A0A2N1UUI7-F1
#
_cell.length_a   1.000
_cell.length_b   1.000
_cell.length_c   1.000
_cell.angle_alpha   90.00
_cell.angle_beta   90.00
_cell.angle_gamma   90.00
#
_symmetry.space_group_name_H-M   'P 1'
#
loop_
_entity.id
_entity.type
_entity.pdbx_description
1 polymer ?
#
loop_
_entity_poly.entity_id
_entity_poly.type
_entity_poly.pdbx_seq_one_letter_code
_entity_poly.pdbx_strand_id
1 'polypeptide(L)'
;MYDGLMPDDAFLNSQSQAHEMNVYSLRSLRMLSAYRKPQPLKSSWQILSTFGIYALCWALAFMSLQQAYALSLLFCLPAALMVGRMFAIQHDCGHGSLYASRRLQDWIGCLCSLFTLIPYHYWRKVHAVHHADLGNLDRRSPGEFPQMTLAEYQAAPHGKRRLYRLFRNPWTLLLLVPGLMFFLAFRRARKSPEFTRFERRSVYLTNLALWA
;
A
#
# COMPACT_ATOMS: atom_id res chain seq x y z
N MET A 1 -45.69 9.79 9.76
CA MET A 1 -45.76 10.61 10.99
C MET A 1 -44.63 10.13 11.90
N TYR A 2 -43.41 10.56 11.62
CA TYR A 2 -42.24 10.34 12.47
C TYR A 2 -41.84 11.72 13.00
N ASP A 3 -42.54 12.15 14.05
CA ASP A 3 -42.09 13.24 14.91
C ASP A 3 -41.47 12.57 16.13
N GLY A 4 -40.17 12.38 16.06
CA GLY A 4 -39.34 11.94 17.17
C GLY A 4 -38.18 12.92 17.23
N LEU A 5 -38.38 14.03 17.93
CA LEU A 5 -37.32 14.96 18.31
C LEU A 5 -36.16 14.13 18.88
N MET A 6 -35.01 14.20 18.22
CA MET A 6 -33.74 13.73 18.80
C MET A 6 -33.63 14.37 20.18
N PRO A 7 -33.37 13.61 21.25
CA PRO A 7 -33.27 14.20 22.58
C PRO A 7 -32.06 15.17 22.59
N ASP A 8 -32.22 16.33 23.23
CA ASP A 8 -31.28 17.47 23.17
C ASP A 8 -29.85 17.09 23.61
N ASP A 9 -29.72 16.07 24.43
CA ASP A 9 -28.46 15.47 24.88
C ASP A 9 -27.68 14.77 23.75
N ALA A 10 -28.34 14.16 22.77
CA ALA A 10 -27.69 13.54 21.61
C ALA A 10 -27.09 14.59 20.65
N PHE A 11 -27.73 15.75 20.51
CA PHE A 11 -27.22 16.86 19.71
C PHE A 11 -26.01 17.52 20.39
N LEU A 12 -26.10 17.76 21.70
CA LEU A 12 -24.99 18.32 22.49
C LEU A 12 -23.77 17.38 22.55
N ASN A 13 -24.01 16.05 22.67
CA ASN A 13 -22.95 15.06 22.67
C ASN A 13 -22.28 14.93 21.28
N SER A 14 -23.04 15.04 20.19
CA SER A 14 -22.47 15.02 18.84
C SER A 14 -21.68 16.30 18.50
N GLN A 15 -22.12 17.47 18.97
CA GLN A 15 -21.35 18.72 18.82
C GLN A 15 -20.11 18.74 19.71
N SER A 16 -20.19 18.23 20.93
CA SER A 16 -19.03 18.08 21.83
C SER A 16 -18.00 17.10 21.27
N GLN A 17 -18.43 15.94 20.76
CA GLN A 17 -17.55 14.97 20.10
C GLN A 17 -16.95 15.52 18.80
N ALA A 18 -17.74 16.23 17.99
CA ALA A 18 -17.24 16.89 16.78
C ALA A 18 -16.22 18.00 17.12
N HIS A 19 -16.45 18.77 18.18
CA HIS A 19 -15.54 19.78 18.67
C HIS A 19 -14.25 19.17 19.22
N GLU A 20 -14.34 18.14 20.06
CA GLU A 20 -13.17 17.41 20.56
C GLU A 20 -12.37 16.79 19.43
N MET A 21 -13.00 16.07 18.49
CA MET A 21 -12.33 15.54 17.29
C MET A 21 -11.64 16.64 16.48
N ASN A 22 -12.26 17.82 16.35
CA ASN A 22 -11.68 18.95 15.65
C ASN A 22 -10.45 19.51 16.39
N VAL A 23 -10.52 19.65 17.72
CA VAL A 23 -9.39 20.10 18.56
C VAL A 23 -8.23 19.10 18.52
N TYR A 24 -8.49 17.80 18.63
CA TYR A 24 -7.47 16.75 18.47
C TYR A 24 -6.87 16.77 17.06
N SER A 25 -7.68 17.03 16.03
CA SER A 25 -7.21 17.15 14.64
C SER A 25 -6.28 18.35 14.46
N LEU A 26 -6.61 19.53 15.00
CA LEU A 26 -5.82 20.75 14.86
C LEU A 26 -4.52 20.68 15.64
N ARG A 27 -4.55 20.10 16.84
CA ARG A 27 -3.33 19.83 17.62
C ARG A 27 -2.41 18.87 16.88
N SER A 28 -2.96 17.79 16.31
CA SER A 28 -2.21 16.82 15.51
C SER A 28 -1.61 17.46 14.26
N LEU A 29 -2.39 18.27 13.54
CA LEU A 29 -1.92 18.99 12.35
C LEU A 29 -0.80 19.98 12.67
N ARG A 30 -0.88 20.70 13.81
CA ARG A 30 0.19 21.58 14.27
C ARG A 30 1.46 20.81 14.60
N MET A 31 1.37 19.69 15.33
CA MET A 31 2.52 18.84 15.65
C MET A 31 3.17 18.25 14.39
N LEU A 32 2.35 17.81 13.42
CA LEU A 32 2.82 17.19 12.18
C LEU A 32 3.33 18.21 11.14
N SER A 33 3.01 19.51 11.30
CA SER A 33 3.40 20.55 10.34
C SER A 33 4.91 20.64 10.10
N ALA A 34 5.72 20.41 11.14
CA ALA A 34 7.18 20.39 11.06
C ALA A 34 7.72 19.23 10.19
N TYR A 35 6.96 18.14 10.07
CA TYR A 35 7.33 16.93 9.32
C TYR A 35 6.75 16.89 7.91
N ARG A 36 6.02 17.95 7.50
CA ARG A 36 5.35 18.00 6.20
C ARG A 36 6.28 18.35 5.04
N LYS A 37 7.48 18.88 5.33
CA LYS A 37 8.43 19.31 4.29
C LYS A 37 9.31 18.13 3.83
N PRO A 38 9.43 17.90 2.51
CA PRO A 38 10.32 16.86 1.99
C PRO A 38 11.77 17.17 2.35
N GLN A 39 12.55 16.12 2.67
CA GLN A 39 13.98 16.21 3.00
C GLN A 39 14.80 15.55 1.87
N PRO A 40 15.08 16.25 0.76
CA PRO A 40 15.56 15.63 -0.48
C PRO A 40 16.88 14.88 -0.32
N LEU A 41 17.80 15.36 0.52
CA LEU A 41 19.06 14.67 0.77
C LEU A 41 18.83 13.31 1.45
N LYS A 42 17.93 13.24 2.43
CA LYS A 42 17.58 11.98 3.10
C LYS A 42 16.84 11.04 2.15
N SER A 43 15.89 11.56 1.37
CA SER A 43 15.17 10.79 0.34
C SER A 43 16.15 10.19 -0.68
N SER A 44 17.08 10.99 -1.19
CA SER A 44 18.11 10.55 -2.14
C SER A 44 19.03 9.50 -1.53
N TRP A 45 19.46 9.67 -0.28
CA TRP A 45 20.27 8.66 0.41
C TRP A 45 19.51 7.35 0.58
N GLN A 46 18.23 7.38 0.95
CA GLN A 46 17.41 6.17 1.09
C GLN A 46 17.27 5.43 -0.24
N ILE A 47 17.09 6.15 -1.35
CA ILE A 47 17.02 5.57 -2.69
C ILE A 47 18.37 4.97 -3.07
N LEU A 48 19.45 5.75 -3.01
CA LEU A 48 20.79 5.32 -3.42
C LEU A 48 21.29 4.13 -2.60
N SER A 49 21.13 4.15 -1.27
CA SER A 49 21.51 3.02 -0.41
C SER A 49 20.68 1.77 -0.71
N THR A 50 19.38 1.90 -0.97
CA THR A 50 18.52 0.75 -1.29
C THR A 50 18.90 0.11 -2.61
N PHE A 51 19.05 0.89 -3.68
CA PHE A 51 19.46 0.37 -4.99
C PHE A 51 20.91 -0.13 -4.99
N GLY A 52 21.81 0.58 -4.30
CA GLY A 52 23.22 0.19 -4.18
C GLY A 52 23.41 -1.13 -3.45
N ILE A 53 22.76 -1.31 -2.30
CA ILE A 53 22.81 -2.59 -1.55
C ILE A 53 22.16 -3.69 -2.37
N TYR A 54 21.02 -3.45 -3.02
CA TYR A 54 20.38 -4.44 -3.89
C TYR A 54 21.30 -4.91 -5.01
N ALA A 55 21.93 -3.98 -5.73
CA ALA A 55 22.87 -4.29 -6.80
C ALA A 55 24.10 -5.04 -6.29
N LEU A 56 24.64 -4.63 -5.14
CA LEU A 56 25.75 -5.33 -4.49
C LEU A 56 25.38 -6.77 -4.11
N CYS A 57 24.21 -6.98 -3.49
CA CYS A 57 23.75 -8.33 -3.15
C CYS A 57 23.57 -9.20 -4.41
N TRP A 58 23.05 -8.66 -5.50
CA TRP A 58 22.94 -9.38 -6.77
C TRP A 58 24.29 -9.74 -7.38
N ALA A 59 25.24 -8.80 -7.39
CA ALA A 59 26.59 -9.06 -7.88
C ALA A 59 27.28 -10.17 -7.06
N LEU A 60 27.19 -10.10 -5.73
CA LEU A 60 27.74 -11.13 -4.83
C LEU A 60 27.03 -12.47 -5.02
N ALA A 61 25.70 -12.49 -5.16
CA ALA A 61 24.94 -13.71 -5.41
C ALA A 61 25.38 -14.38 -6.72
N PHE A 62 25.55 -13.60 -7.79
CA PHE A 62 25.99 -14.08 -9.10
C PHE A 62 27.42 -14.63 -9.06
N MET A 63 28.36 -13.89 -8.47
CA MET A 63 29.75 -14.34 -8.31
C MET A 63 29.83 -15.65 -7.51
N SER A 64 28.98 -15.78 -6.49
CA SER A 64 28.91 -16.95 -5.60
C SER A 64 28.41 -18.23 -6.27
N LEU A 65 27.79 -18.15 -7.45
CA LEU A 65 27.21 -19.31 -8.14
C LEU A 65 28.28 -20.38 -8.45
N GLN A 66 29.50 -19.94 -8.74
CA GLN A 66 30.62 -20.83 -9.05
C GLN A 66 31.29 -21.42 -7.80
N GLN A 67 30.98 -20.93 -6.60
CA GLN A 67 31.55 -21.42 -5.35
C GLN A 67 30.56 -22.30 -4.57
N ALA A 68 29.36 -21.78 -4.31
CA ALA A 68 28.33 -22.50 -3.58
C ALA A 68 26.95 -21.87 -3.80
N TYR A 69 25.99 -22.67 -4.27
CA TYR A 69 24.60 -22.24 -4.41
C TYR A 69 24.00 -21.71 -3.10
N ALA A 70 24.35 -22.31 -1.96
CA ALA A 70 23.89 -21.84 -0.66
C ALA A 70 24.34 -20.41 -0.34
N LEU A 71 25.54 -20.02 -0.78
CA LEU A 71 26.06 -18.66 -0.60
C LEU A 71 25.32 -17.67 -1.49
N SER A 72 25.00 -18.05 -2.73
CA SER A 72 24.12 -17.25 -3.60
C SER A 72 22.74 -17.00 -2.96
N LEU A 73 22.13 -18.06 -2.41
CA LEU A 73 20.83 -17.94 -1.71
C LEU A 73 20.92 -17.05 -0.47
N LEU A 74 22.04 -17.08 0.26
CA LEU A 74 22.26 -16.21 1.40
C LEU A 74 22.21 -14.73 1.01
N PHE A 75 22.81 -14.36 -0.13
CA PHE A 75 22.75 -12.98 -0.65
C PHE A 75 21.38 -12.59 -1.23
N CYS A 76 20.55 -13.56 -1.64
CA CYS A 76 19.17 -13.29 -2.05
C CYS A 76 18.30 -12.78 -0.89
N LEU A 77 18.58 -13.17 0.36
CA LEU A 77 17.81 -12.73 1.53
C LEU A 77 17.87 -11.19 1.73
N PRO A 78 19.04 -10.55 1.87
CA PRO A 78 19.11 -9.08 1.97
C PRO A 78 18.63 -8.39 0.70
N ALA A 79 18.84 -8.99 -0.49
CA ALA A 79 18.28 -8.46 -1.73
C ALA A 79 16.73 -8.39 -1.69
N ALA A 80 16.07 -9.44 -1.18
CA ALA A 80 14.62 -9.45 -1.00
C ALA A 80 14.14 -8.38 -0.01
N LEU A 81 14.89 -8.15 1.08
CA LEU A 81 14.60 -7.05 2.00
C LEU A 81 14.72 -5.67 1.32
N MET A 82 15.68 -5.51 0.40
CA MET A 82 15.80 -4.28 -0.38
C MET A 82 14.62 -4.09 -1.34
N VAL A 83 14.06 -5.15 -1.92
CA VAL A 83 12.80 -5.06 -2.70
C VAL A 83 11.65 -4.57 -1.81
N GLY A 84 11.56 -5.04 -0.56
CA GLY A 84 10.62 -4.50 0.42
C GLY A 84 10.82 -3.01 0.68
N ARG A 85 12.07 -2.54 0.78
CA ARG A 85 12.37 -1.10 0.88
C ARG A 85 12.05 -0.33 -0.40
N MET A 86 12.25 -0.91 -1.58
CA MET A 86 11.82 -0.31 -2.84
C MET A 86 10.30 -0.13 -2.90
N PHE A 87 9.54 -1.07 -2.33
CA PHE A 87 8.10 -0.90 -2.18
C PHE A 87 7.75 0.25 -1.23
N ALA A 88 8.45 0.39 -0.09
CA ALA A 88 8.25 1.54 0.79
C ALA A 88 8.55 2.87 0.09
N ILE A 89 9.63 2.95 -0.70
CA ILE A 89 9.96 4.13 -1.51
C ILE A 89 8.88 4.40 -2.56
N GLN A 90 8.44 3.37 -3.29
CA GLN A 90 7.36 3.46 -4.27
C GLN A 90 6.06 3.96 -3.62
N HIS A 91 5.75 3.47 -2.43
CA HIS A 91 4.59 3.85 -1.65
C HIS A 91 4.62 5.33 -1.27
N ASP A 92 5.75 5.79 -0.78
CA ASP A 92 5.97 7.17 -0.37
C ASP A 92 5.94 8.13 -1.58
N CYS A 93 6.48 7.71 -2.73
CA CYS A 93 6.25 8.41 -4.01
C CYS A 93 4.77 8.52 -4.36
N GLY A 94 4.00 7.46 -4.12
CA GLY A 94 2.54 7.43 -4.34
C GLY A 94 1.79 8.48 -3.52
N HIS A 95 2.25 8.73 -2.29
CA HIS A 95 1.76 9.79 -1.41
C HIS A 95 2.33 11.17 -1.73
N GLY A 96 3.42 11.24 -2.50
CA GLY A 96 4.07 12.50 -2.85
C GLY A 96 4.97 13.07 -1.75
N SER A 97 5.50 12.24 -0.84
CA SER A 97 6.21 12.69 0.37
C SER A 97 7.73 12.87 0.21
N LEU A 98 8.38 12.25 -0.80
CA LEU A 98 9.85 12.21 -0.87
C LEU A 98 10.48 13.50 -1.43
N TYR A 99 9.82 14.12 -2.40
CA TYR A 99 10.30 15.32 -3.10
C TYR A 99 9.16 16.30 -3.36
N ALA A 100 9.47 17.58 -3.59
CA ALA A 100 8.45 18.55 -3.99
C ALA A 100 7.92 18.30 -5.41
N SER A 101 8.76 17.76 -6.31
CA SER A 101 8.38 17.49 -7.70
C SER A 101 7.57 16.21 -7.82
N ARG A 102 6.29 16.34 -8.24
CA ARG A 102 5.44 15.16 -8.50
C ARG A 102 5.97 14.31 -9.67
N ARG A 103 6.52 14.95 -10.70
CA ARG A 103 7.07 14.22 -11.86
C ARG A 103 8.25 13.33 -11.46
N LEU A 104 9.15 13.83 -10.60
CA LEU A 104 10.29 13.06 -10.11
C LEU A 104 9.82 11.84 -9.30
N GLN A 105 8.85 12.04 -8.42
CA GLN A 105 8.29 10.96 -7.61
C GLN A 105 7.59 9.91 -8.46
N ASP A 106 6.85 10.34 -9.48
CA ASP A 106 6.20 9.41 -10.40
C ASP A 106 7.23 8.60 -11.20
N TRP A 107 8.34 9.21 -11.63
CA TRP A 107 9.44 8.48 -12.26
C TRP A 107 10.11 7.48 -11.33
N ILE A 108 10.43 7.87 -10.09
CA ILE A 108 11.05 6.97 -9.10
C ILE A 108 10.11 5.82 -8.75
N GLY A 109 8.81 6.10 -8.57
CA GLY A 109 7.80 5.09 -8.30
C GLY A 109 7.67 4.09 -9.46
N CYS A 110 7.67 4.57 -10.70
CA CYS A 110 7.72 3.71 -11.89
C CYS A 110 9.01 2.88 -11.97
N LEU A 111 10.17 3.45 -11.65
CA LEU A 111 11.42 2.68 -11.60
C LEU A 111 11.34 1.56 -10.56
N CYS A 112 10.89 1.87 -9.35
CA CYS A 112 10.69 0.87 -8.30
C CYS A 112 9.69 -0.22 -8.73
N SER A 113 8.67 0.13 -9.52
CA SER A 113 7.66 -0.81 -10.00
C SER A 113 8.21 -2.01 -10.78
N LEU A 114 9.36 -1.84 -11.42
CA LEU A 114 10.02 -2.91 -12.18
C LEU A 114 10.62 -3.97 -11.24
N PHE A 115 11.05 -3.58 -10.04
CA PHE A 115 11.61 -4.48 -9.05
C PHE A 115 10.54 -5.06 -8.13
N THR A 116 9.54 -4.25 -7.76
CA THR A 116 8.43 -4.67 -6.88
C THR A 116 7.36 -5.46 -7.61
N LEU A 117 7.36 -5.43 -8.95
CA LEU A 117 6.32 -6.02 -9.79
C LEU A 117 4.94 -5.39 -9.54
N ILE A 118 4.87 -4.12 -9.12
CA ILE A 118 3.60 -3.44 -8.80
C ILE A 118 3.44 -2.19 -9.68
N PRO A 119 2.52 -2.16 -10.66
CA PRO A 119 2.41 -1.07 -11.63
C PRO A 119 2.02 0.24 -10.95
N TYR A 120 2.96 1.19 -10.91
CA TYR A 120 2.93 2.33 -10.00
C TYR A 120 1.66 3.19 -10.12
N HIS A 121 1.30 3.66 -11.32
CA HIS A 121 0.15 4.57 -11.45
C HIS A 121 -1.19 3.90 -11.14
N TYR A 122 -1.36 2.65 -11.57
CA TYR A 122 -2.54 1.85 -11.22
C TYR A 122 -2.61 1.59 -9.72
N TRP A 123 -1.51 1.12 -9.13
CA TRP A 123 -1.41 0.85 -7.70
C TRP A 123 -1.65 2.10 -6.87
N ARG A 124 -1.04 3.24 -7.24
CA ARG A 124 -1.22 4.52 -6.54
C ARG A 124 -2.69 4.92 -6.43
N LYS A 125 -3.49 4.67 -7.47
CA LYS A 125 -4.95 4.94 -7.45
C LYS A 125 -5.68 3.99 -6.51
N VAL A 126 -5.41 2.68 -6.62
CA VAL A 126 -5.99 1.65 -5.71
C VAL A 126 -5.65 1.98 -4.25
N HIS A 127 -4.39 2.33 -4.01
CA HIS A 127 -3.85 2.63 -2.69
C HIS A 127 -4.46 3.89 -2.08
N ALA A 128 -4.68 4.93 -2.89
CA ALA A 128 -5.38 6.12 -2.44
C ALA A 128 -6.84 5.85 -2.03
N VAL A 129 -7.54 4.97 -2.77
CA VAL A 129 -8.90 4.52 -2.40
C VAL A 129 -8.85 3.71 -1.11
N HIS A 130 -7.91 2.77 -1.01
CA HIS A 130 -7.70 2.00 0.21
C HIS A 130 -7.48 2.88 1.44
N HIS A 131 -6.64 3.91 1.36
CA HIS A 131 -6.44 4.83 2.49
C HIS A 131 -7.67 5.70 2.80
N ALA A 132 -8.51 5.99 1.81
CA ALA A 132 -9.73 6.77 2.02
C ALA A 132 -10.85 5.96 2.70
N ASP A 133 -10.89 4.65 2.44
CA ASP A 133 -11.95 3.74 2.92
C ASP A 133 -11.49 2.84 4.08
N LEU A 134 -10.19 2.78 4.41
CA LEU A 134 -9.64 1.92 5.45
C LEU A 134 -10.33 2.13 6.80
N GLY A 135 -10.93 1.07 7.33
CA GLY A 135 -11.60 1.08 8.64
C GLY A 135 -12.99 1.72 8.60
N ASN A 136 -13.48 2.12 7.43
CA ASN A 136 -14.84 2.63 7.25
C ASN A 136 -15.79 1.46 6.93
N LEU A 137 -16.52 1.00 7.95
CA LEU A 137 -17.47 -0.11 7.80
C LEU A 137 -18.66 0.21 6.88
N ASP A 138 -18.95 1.50 6.66
CA ASP A 138 -20.01 1.98 5.76
C ASP A 138 -19.58 1.99 4.30
N ARG A 139 -18.26 1.99 4.04
CA ARG A 139 -17.66 2.02 2.69
C ARG A 139 -16.77 0.80 2.46
N ARG A 140 -17.39 -0.34 2.19
CA ARG A 140 -16.68 -1.61 1.88
C ARG A 140 -16.31 -1.69 0.41
N SER A 141 -15.35 -0.86 0.00
CA SER A 141 -14.98 -0.69 -1.41
C SER A 141 -14.44 -1.99 -2.05
N PRO A 142 -14.77 -2.28 -3.32
CA PRO A 142 -14.30 -3.46 -4.02
C PRO A 142 -12.76 -3.46 -4.21
N GLY A 143 -12.04 -4.18 -3.35
CA GLY A 143 -10.57 -4.24 -3.36
C GLY A 143 -9.95 -4.10 -1.97
N GLU A 144 -10.75 -3.76 -0.97
CA GLU A 144 -10.33 -3.78 0.42
C GLU A 144 -10.41 -5.17 1.05
N PHE A 145 -9.65 -5.35 2.13
CA PHE A 145 -9.75 -6.55 2.95
C PHE A 145 -11.10 -6.56 3.67
N PRO A 146 -11.99 -7.53 3.42
CA PRO A 146 -13.28 -7.58 4.09
C PRO A 146 -13.10 -7.61 5.61
N GLN A 147 -13.76 -6.68 6.28
CA GLN A 147 -13.79 -6.56 7.74
C GLN A 147 -15.18 -6.90 8.23
N MET A 148 -15.26 -7.78 9.23
CA MET A 148 -16.52 -8.09 9.91
C MET A 148 -16.48 -7.50 11.30
N THR A 149 -17.59 -6.91 11.73
CA THR A 149 -17.83 -6.66 13.15
C THR A 149 -17.96 -7.98 13.91
N LEU A 150 -17.87 -7.91 15.24
CA LEU A 150 -18.10 -9.09 16.08
C LEU A 150 -19.50 -9.68 15.85
N ALA A 151 -20.52 -8.82 15.76
CA ALA A 151 -21.91 -9.23 15.51
C ALA A 151 -22.05 -9.92 14.15
N GLU A 152 -21.45 -9.37 13.09
CA GLU A 152 -21.47 -9.99 11.75
C GLU A 152 -20.77 -11.34 11.74
N TYR A 153 -19.64 -11.46 12.43
CA TYR A 153 -18.90 -12.72 12.54
C TYR A 153 -19.69 -13.78 13.32
N GLN A 154 -20.38 -13.39 14.39
CA GLN A 154 -21.24 -14.26 15.19
C GLN A 154 -22.55 -14.65 14.48
N ALA A 155 -23.05 -13.82 13.57
CA ALA A 155 -24.20 -14.14 12.72
C ALA A 155 -23.80 -14.97 11.48
N ALA A 156 -22.52 -14.96 11.08
CA ALA A 156 -22.07 -15.63 9.87
C ALA A 156 -22.13 -17.18 9.99
N PRO A 157 -22.45 -17.91 8.90
CA PRO A 157 -22.35 -19.36 8.86
C PRO A 157 -20.94 -19.88 9.14
N HIS A 158 -20.81 -21.10 9.67
CA HIS A 158 -19.51 -21.68 10.05
C HIS A 158 -18.47 -21.69 8.92
N GLY A 159 -18.90 -21.98 7.68
CA GLY A 159 -18.02 -21.94 6.50
C GLY A 159 -17.45 -20.53 6.25
N LYS A 160 -18.29 -19.50 6.35
CA LYS A 160 -17.88 -18.10 6.18
C LYS A 160 -16.90 -17.67 7.28
N ARG A 161 -17.10 -18.13 8.53
CA ARG A 161 -16.13 -17.90 9.63
C ARG A 161 -14.80 -18.60 9.38
N ARG A 162 -14.81 -19.85 8.90
CA ARG A 162 -13.58 -20.59 8.55
C ARG A 162 -12.80 -19.86 7.44
N LEU A 163 -13.49 -19.46 6.38
CA LEU A 163 -12.88 -18.69 5.29
C LEU A 163 -12.32 -17.35 5.78
N TYR A 164 -13.07 -16.63 6.62
CA TYR A 164 -12.59 -15.39 7.22
C TYR A 164 -11.31 -15.60 8.04
N ARG A 165 -11.24 -16.65 8.86
CA ARG A 165 -10.01 -17.00 9.62
C ARG A 165 -8.85 -17.40 8.73
N LEU A 166 -9.10 -18.18 7.68
CA LEU A 166 -8.08 -18.54 6.71
C LEU A 166 -7.54 -17.30 6.02
N PHE A 167 -8.43 -16.44 5.53
CA PHE A 167 -8.06 -15.18 4.90
C PHE A 167 -7.29 -14.25 5.85
N ARG A 168 -7.62 -14.24 7.15
CA ARG A 168 -6.94 -13.47 8.20
C ARG A 168 -5.69 -14.16 8.77
N ASN A 169 -5.33 -15.35 8.27
CA ASN A 169 -4.12 -16.05 8.72
C ASN A 169 -2.87 -15.31 8.22
N PRO A 170 -1.81 -15.15 9.05
CA PRO A 170 -0.58 -14.46 8.64
C PRO A 170 0.06 -15.03 7.37
N TRP A 171 0.07 -16.35 7.19
CA TRP A 171 0.63 -16.98 5.99
C TRP A 171 -0.18 -16.63 4.74
N THR A 172 -1.51 -16.54 4.88
CA THR A 172 -2.37 -16.13 3.77
C THR A 172 -2.18 -14.64 3.46
N LEU A 173 -2.17 -13.76 4.45
CA LEU A 173 -2.03 -12.32 4.26
C LEU A 173 -0.63 -11.89 3.79
N LEU A 174 0.42 -12.59 4.22
CA LEU A 174 1.81 -12.20 3.93
C LEU A 174 2.40 -12.94 2.73
N LEU A 175 1.94 -14.17 2.43
CA LEU A 175 2.49 -14.95 1.31
C LEU A 175 1.48 -15.11 0.19
N LEU A 176 0.32 -15.71 0.47
CA LEU A 176 -0.62 -16.10 -0.58
C LEU A 176 -1.26 -14.88 -1.28
N VAL A 177 -1.83 -13.94 -0.51
CA VAL A 177 -2.49 -12.76 -1.08
C VAL A 177 -1.50 -11.87 -1.85
N PRO A 178 -0.32 -11.51 -1.30
CA PRO A 178 0.68 -10.75 -2.05
C PRO A 178 1.17 -11.48 -3.29
N GLY A 179 1.40 -12.80 -3.22
CA GLY A 179 1.75 -13.62 -4.38
C GLY A 179 0.70 -13.54 -5.49
N LEU A 180 -0.58 -13.73 -5.16
CA LEU A 180 -1.68 -13.59 -6.12
C LEU A 180 -1.80 -12.15 -6.65
N MET A 181 -1.53 -11.14 -5.81
CA MET A 181 -1.53 -9.75 -6.22
C MET A 181 -0.43 -9.46 -7.25
N PHE A 182 0.82 -9.84 -6.96
CA PHE A 182 1.96 -9.54 -7.83
C PHE A 182 1.92 -10.30 -9.15
N PHE A 183 1.59 -11.60 -9.10
CA PHE A 183 1.68 -12.46 -10.28
C PHE A 183 0.39 -12.54 -11.10
N LEU A 184 -0.78 -12.21 -10.53
CA LEU A 184 -2.06 -12.29 -11.25
C LEU A 184 -2.79 -10.95 -11.31
N ALA A 185 -3.18 -10.38 -10.17
CA ALA A 185 -4.07 -9.21 -10.18
C ALA A 185 -3.39 -7.96 -10.73
N PHE A 186 -2.13 -7.68 -10.38
CA PHE A 186 -1.37 -6.55 -10.93
C PHE A 186 -0.80 -6.78 -12.34
N ARG A 187 -1.16 -7.90 -12.99
CA ARG A 187 -0.88 -8.12 -14.41
C ARG A 187 -2.05 -7.70 -15.29
N ARG A 188 -3.24 -7.47 -14.73
CA ARG A 188 -4.45 -7.11 -15.48
C ARG A 188 -5.12 -5.90 -14.85
N ALA A 189 -5.32 -4.86 -15.64
CA ALA A 189 -6.04 -3.69 -15.17
C ALA A 189 -7.55 -3.99 -15.07
N ARG A 190 -8.15 -3.75 -13.89
CA ARG A 190 -9.60 -3.87 -13.72
C ARG A 190 -10.31 -2.82 -14.58
N LYS A 191 -11.36 -3.23 -15.28
CA LYS A 191 -12.29 -2.32 -15.96
C LYS A 191 -13.30 -1.84 -14.93
N SER A 192 -13.12 -0.62 -14.43
CA SER A 192 -14.07 0.09 -13.56
C SER A 192 -14.08 1.57 -13.97
N PRO A 193 -15.22 2.29 -13.82
CA PRO A 193 -15.30 3.73 -14.04
C PRO A 193 -14.29 4.54 -13.22
N GLU A 194 -13.82 4.00 -12.10
CA GLU A 194 -12.88 4.64 -11.18
C GLU A 194 -11.46 4.78 -11.74
N PHE A 195 -11.11 3.98 -12.76
CA PHE A 195 -9.79 4.00 -13.39
C PHE A 195 -9.86 4.68 -14.76
N THR A 196 -8.97 5.62 -15.03
CA THR A 196 -8.88 6.23 -16.36
C THR A 196 -8.13 5.28 -17.31
N ARG A 197 -8.11 5.64 -18.60
CA ARG A 197 -7.33 4.90 -19.60
C ARG A 197 -5.83 4.92 -19.27
N PHE A 198 -5.34 5.98 -18.63
CA PHE A 198 -3.94 6.12 -18.28
C PHE A 198 -3.52 5.11 -17.21
N GLU A 199 -4.22 4.99 -16.08
CA GLU A 199 -3.86 4.02 -15.05
C GLU A 199 -3.93 2.59 -15.59
N ARG A 200 -4.95 2.28 -16.41
CA ARG A 200 -5.05 0.93 -17.00
C ARG A 200 -3.89 0.63 -17.96
N ARG A 201 -3.49 1.61 -18.79
CA ARG A 201 -2.34 1.45 -19.69
C ARG A 201 -1.04 1.27 -18.91
N SER A 202 -0.89 1.93 -17.76
CA SER A 202 0.31 1.78 -16.93
C SER A 202 0.59 0.34 -16.52
N VAL A 203 -0.45 -0.48 -16.30
CA VAL A 203 -0.29 -1.92 -16.02
C VAL A 203 0.38 -2.64 -17.18
N TYR A 204 -0.10 -2.41 -18.40
CA TYR A 204 0.43 -3.07 -19.59
C TYR A 204 1.82 -2.54 -19.99
N LEU A 205 2.10 -1.27 -19.72
CA LEU A 205 3.44 -0.70 -19.91
C LEU A 205 4.45 -1.31 -18.93
N THR A 206 4.07 -1.44 -17.65
CA THR A 206 4.91 -2.16 -16.66
C THR A 206 5.10 -3.61 -17.09
N ASN A 207 4.05 -4.31 -17.54
CA ASN A 207 4.20 -5.68 -18.04
C ASN A 207 5.18 -5.74 -19.23
N LEU A 208 5.07 -4.84 -20.20
CA LEU A 208 5.98 -4.80 -21.35
C LEU A 208 7.43 -4.56 -20.91
N ALA A 209 7.65 -3.64 -19.97
CA ALA A 209 8.97 -3.34 -19.43
C ALA A 209 9.59 -4.50 -18.63
N LEU A 210 8.77 -5.40 -18.07
CA LEU A 210 9.23 -6.61 -17.40
C LEU A 210 9.56 -7.76 -18.36
N TRP A 211 9.09 -7.68 -19.61
CA TRP A 211 9.31 -8.68 -20.65
C TRP A 211 10.48 -8.34 -21.59
N ALA A 212 10.83 -7.06 -21.70
CA ALA A 212 11.94 -6.57 -22.54
C ALA A 212 13.29 -6.74 -21.83
#